data_AF-A0A367JTT7-F1
#
_entry.id   AF-A0A367JTT7-F1
#
_cell.length_a   1.000
_cell.length_b   1.000
_cell.length_c   1.000
_cell.angle_alpha   90.00
_cell.angle_beta   90.00
_cell.angle_gamma   90.00
#
_symmetry.space_group_name_H-M   'P 1'
#
loop_
_entity.id
_entity.type
_entity.pdbx_description
1 polymer ?
#
loop_
_entity_poly.entity_id
_entity_poly.type
_entity_poly.pdbx_seq_one_letter_code
_entity_poly.pdbx_strand_id
1 'polypeptide(L)'
;MSNEPENKHVWQKPYNMRENLEGSVQCLDVTLNTLQSTILTLGSTIDSFSGPCELIKYKRHSELLLESDVEHARQFITPSLIPEMEKRLSEIRLYILKQENEEKDLSLQLKKQKATLEDLNNELEREEKRATEPKTISSTHGSLASQSEELEREIKKLTETIRERDQLCFREEMEVEEIQREIDEKQTKGSKMHENRHRIELENELTRLENTLNAKKTAYEEKERSAGLTEQSNVVNVGSISQYQHQLEYVQSIMNKLEHIKPTSSTIEDCKRECKVYLEALGAEKPSRSEPKGVEQNEIYIQQINKLCKALLHYGYAKTAARVLELISMNSNECIPIDTLKQEFPPITEKRHHLSDVVQLLIKANIIELNGNLLRLSKK
;
A
#
# COMPACT_ATOMS: atom_id res chain seq x y z
N MET A 1 76.01 -21.04 24.43
CA MET A 1 76.26 -20.91 25.88
C MET A 1 75.20 -19.97 26.43
N SER A 2 74.15 -20.52 27.04
CA SER A 2 73.22 -19.80 27.90
C SER A 2 72.76 -20.81 28.93
N ASN A 3 73.17 -20.57 30.18
CA ASN A 3 72.96 -21.45 31.32
C ASN A 3 71.49 -21.40 31.73
N GLU A 4 70.79 -22.53 31.61
CA GLU A 4 69.56 -22.79 32.37
C GLU A 4 69.93 -22.94 33.86
N PRO A 5 69.25 -22.27 34.80
CA PRO A 5 69.38 -22.66 36.20
C PRO A 5 68.60 -23.95 36.39
N GLU A 6 69.31 -25.08 36.47
CA GLU A 6 68.77 -26.35 36.94
C GLU A 6 68.23 -26.19 38.36
N ASN A 7 66.95 -25.87 38.50
CA ASN A 7 66.29 -25.86 39.81
C ASN A 7 65.86 -27.30 40.17
N LYS A 8 66.86 -28.16 40.41
CA LYS A 8 66.64 -29.50 40.98
C LYS A 8 66.46 -29.38 42.49
N HIS A 9 65.27 -29.00 42.93
CA HIS A 9 64.86 -29.28 44.32
C HIS A 9 64.58 -30.78 44.45
N VAL A 10 65.65 -31.52 44.74
CA VAL A 10 65.61 -32.93 45.11
C VAL A 10 64.81 -33.04 46.41
N TRP A 11 63.70 -33.77 46.38
CA TRP A 11 62.93 -34.13 47.56
C TRP A 11 63.78 -34.99 48.50
N GLN A 12 64.49 -34.36 49.44
CA GLN A 12 65.23 -35.07 50.48
C GLN A 12 64.28 -35.48 51.61
N LYS A 13 64.48 -36.70 52.10
CA LYS A 13 63.74 -37.27 53.22
C LYS A 13 64.23 -36.60 54.52
N PRO A 14 63.36 -36.18 55.43
CA PRO A 14 63.74 -35.15 56.39
C PRO A 14 64.03 -35.74 57.77
N TYR A 15 65.11 -35.29 58.40
CA TYR A 15 65.48 -35.68 59.75
C TYR A 15 64.82 -34.81 60.84
N ASN A 16 64.00 -33.81 60.49
CA ASN A 16 63.28 -32.97 61.45
C ASN A 16 61.94 -32.43 60.93
N MET A 17 60.88 -32.55 61.73
CA MET A 17 59.50 -32.18 61.35
C MET A 17 59.28 -30.67 61.19
N ARG A 18 60.08 -29.85 61.89
CA ARG A 18 60.04 -28.38 61.80
C ARG A 18 60.57 -27.88 60.46
N GLU A 19 61.71 -28.38 60.02
CA GLU A 19 62.33 -28.01 58.73
C GLU A 19 61.45 -28.38 57.55
N ASN A 20 60.65 -29.46 57.66
CA ASN A 20 59.65 -29.82 56.66
C ASN A 20 58.49 -28.85 56.56
N LEU A 21 57.99 -28.40 57.71
CA LEU A 21 56.88 -27.47 57.73
C LEU A 21 57.33 -26.14 57.13
N GLU A 22 58.54 -25.71 57.49
CA GLU A 22 59.17 -24.51 56.95
C GLU A 22 59.43 -24.62 55.44
N GLY A 23 59.96 -25.76 54.96
CA GLY A 23 60.13 -26.03 53.54
C GLY A 23 58.80 -26.13 52.78
N SER A 24 57.75 -26.69 53.39
CA SER A 24 56.41 -26.77 52.79
C SER A 24 55.74 -25.40 52.70
N VAL A 25 55.91 -24.55 53.72
CA VAL A 25 55.44 -23.16 53.71
C VAL A 25 56.18 -22.34 52.65
N GLN A 26 57.51 -22.50 52.54
CA GLN A 26 58.29 -21.84 51.49
C GLN A 26 57.89 -22.30 50.08
N CYS A 27 57.68 -23.60 49.86
CA CYS A 27 57.16 -24.12 48.60
C CYS A 27 55.77 -23.56 48.28
N LEU A 28 54.89 -23.48 49.28
CA LEU A 28 53.56 -22.92 49.11
C LEU A 28 53.65 -21.43 48.71
N ASP A 29 54.52 -20.67 49.35
CA ASP A 29 54.73 -19.25 49.09
C ASP A 29 55.29 -19.02 47.67
N VAL A 30 56.24 -19.85 47.23
CA VAL A 30 56.74 -19.83 45.84
C VAL A 30 55.63 -20.18 44.85
N THR A 31 54.80 -21.18 45.13
CA THR A 31 53.68 -21.52 44.25
C THR A 31 52.61 -20.42 44.20
N LEU A 32 52.35 -19.76 45.32
CA LEU A 32 51.39 -18.65 45.40
C LEU A 32 51.89 -17.44 44.61
N ASN A 33 53.16 -17.09 44.76
CA ASN A 33 53.79 -16.01 44.00
C ASN A 33 53.84 -16.31 42.50
N THR A 34 54.10 -17.57 42.13
CA THR A 34 54.06 -18.00 40.73
C THR A 34 52.64 -17.91 40.16
N LEU A 35 51.64 -18.32 40.93
CA LEU A 35 50.22 -18.22 40.55
C LEU A 35 49.78 -16.75 40.41
N GLN A 36 50.22 -15.87 41.29
CA GLN A 36 49.95 -14.43 41.18
C GLN A 36 50.60 -13.85 39.92
N SER A 37 51.84 -14.23 39.61
CA SER A 37 52.52 -13.80 38.38
C SER A 37 51.80 -14.29 37.12
N THR A 38 51.29 -15.53 37.11
CA THR A 38 50.53 -16.05 35.96
C THR A 38 49.18 -15.38 35.83
N ILE A 39 48.48 -15.10 36.94
CA ILE A 39 47.22 -14.33 36.93
C ILE A 39 47.43 -12.93 36.36
N LEU A 40 48.48 -12.22 36.76
CA LEU A 40 48.79 -10.89 36.22
C LEU A 40 49.12 -10.94 34.73
N THR A 41 49.87 -11.95 34.29
CA THR A 41 50.21 -12.15 32.87
C THR A 41 48.95 -12.50 32.06
N LEU A 42 48.09 -13.37 32.58
CA LEU A 42 46.80 -13.71 31.98
C LEU A 42 45.86 -12.50 31.92
N GLY A 43 45.78 -11.68 32.97
CA GLY A 43 45.00 -10.44 32.97
C GLY A 43 45.44 -9.51 31.83
N SER A 44 46.75 -9.24 31.71
CA SER A 44 47.28 -8.37 30.66
C SER A 44 47.03 -8.87 29.23
N THR A 45 47.00 -10.20 29.05
CA THR A 45 46.76 -10.83 27.75
C THR A 45 45.28 -10.89 27.42
N ILE A 46 44.41 -11.24 28.38
CA ILE A 46 42.95 -11.31 28.21
C ILE A 46 42.37 -9.92 27.90
N ASP A 47 42.86 -8.86 28.55
CA ASP A 47 42.41 -7.49 28.27
C ASP A 47 42.65 -7.10 26.80
N SER A 48 43.72 -7.63 26.19
CA SER A 48 44.04 -7.42 24.77
C SER A 48 43.13 -8.21 23.80
N PHE A 49 42.45 -9.26 24.26
CA PHE A 49 41.51 -10.06 23.46
C PHE A 49 40.07 -9.52 23.48
N SER A 50 39.72 -8.63 24.42
CA SER A 50 38.38 -8.06 24.55
C SER A 50 37.91 -7.32 23.29
N GLY A 51 38.75 -6.43 22.75
CA GLY A 51 38.45 -5.62 21.57
C GLY A 51 38.20 -6.45 20.30
N PRO A 52 39.09 -7.37 19.89
CA PRO A 52 38.88 -8.24 18.72
C PRO A 52 37.64 -9.14 18.83
N CYS A 53 37.34 -9.66 20.02
CA CYS A 53 36.14 -10.47 20.25
C CYS A 53 34.85 -9.66 20.13
N GLU A 54 34.85 -8.39 20.56
CA GLU A 54 33.73 -7.48 20.31
C GLU A 54 33.60 -7.14 18.82
N LEU A 55 34.71 -6.87 18.14
CA LEU A 55 34.74 -6.62 16.69
C LEU A 55 34.16 -7.78 15.87
N ILE A 56 34.39 -9.03 16.28
CA ILE A 56 33.80 -10.20 15.64
C ILE A 56 32.28 -10.27 15.90
N LYS A 57 31.79 -9.87 17.08
CA LYS A 57 30.35 -9.76 17.36
C LYS A 57 29.68 -8.68 16.51
N TYR A 58 30.39 -7.58 16.19
CA TYR A 58 29.91 -6.52 15.30
C TYR A 58 30.09 -6.81 13.81
N LYS A 59 30.91 -7.81 13.44
CA LYS A 59 31.06 -8.24 12.06
C LYS A 59 29.81 -9.03 11.65
N ARG A 60 28.87 -8.28 11.08
CA ARG A 60 27.69 -8.76 10.38
C ARG A 60 27.95 -10.05 9.62
N HIS A 61 26.99 -10.97 9.72
CA HIS A 61 26.96 -12.15 8.88
C HIS A 61 26.80 -11.63 7.45
N SER A 62 27.85 -11.71 6.64
CA SER A 62 27.75 -11.43 5.22
C SER A 62 26.88 -12.54 4.63
N GLU A 63 25.65 -12.23 4.29
CA GLU A 63 24.83 -13.10 3.45
C GLU A 63 25.47 -13.12 2.06
N LEU A 64 26.33 -14.10 1.86
CA LEU A 64 26.98 -14.37 0.59
C LEU A 64 25.97 -15.15 -0.24
N LEU A 65 25.26 -14.45 -1.11
CA LEU A 65 24.53 -15.08 -2.21
C LEU A 65 25.54 -15.42 -3.29
N LEU A 66 25.72 -16.71 -3.55
CA LEU A 66 26.55 -17.16 -4.65
C LEU A 66 25.79 -16.95 -5.95
N GLU A 67 26.51 -16.53 -6.99
CA GLU A 67 25.94 -16.35 -8.32
C GLU A 67 25.33 -17.66 -8.86
N SER A 68 25.92 -18.80 -8.48
CA SER A 68 25.35 -20.12 -8.74
C SER A 68 23.94 -20.29 -8.17
N ASP A 69 23.69 -19.81 -6.94
CA ASP A 69 22.39 -19.96 -6.28
C ASP A 69 21.35 -19.07 -6.95
N VAL A 70 21.76 -17.89 -7.42
CA VAL A 70 20.94 -17.00 -8.23
C VAL A 70 20.61 -17.64 -9.59
N GLU A 71 21.58 -18.27 -10.24
CA GLU A 71 21.39 -18.97 -11.51
C GLU A 71 20.40 -20.14 -11.36
N HIS A 72 20.54 -20.94 -10.30
CA HIS A 72 19.62 -22.05 -10.00
C HIS A 72 18.21 -21.54 -9.66
N ALA A 73 18.11 -20.49 -8.85
CA ALA A 73 16.82 -19.87 -8.55
C ALA A 73 16.16 -19.31 -9.82
N ARG A 74 16.93 -18.69 -10.72
CA ARG A 74 16.44 -18.25 -12.03
C ARG A 74 15.95 -19.42 -12.86
N GLN A 75 16.72 -20.50 -12.98
CA GLN A 75 16.30 -21.68 -13.74
C GLN A 75 15.05 -22.35 -13.15
N PHE A 76 14.85 -22.27 -11.84
CA PHE A 76 13.67 -22.83 -11.17
C PHE A 76 12.43 -21.93 -11.30
N ILE A 77 12.59 -20.62 -11.15
CA ILE A 77 11.47 -19.66 -11.13
C ILE A 77 11.02 -19.30 -12.55
N THR A 78 11.96 -19.16 -13.49
CA THR A 78 11.68 -18.70 -14.86
C THR A 78 10.63 -19.57 -15.59
N PRO A 79 10.67 -20.91 -15.53
CA PRO A 79 9.65 -21.76 -16.14
C PRO A 79 8.25 -21.58 -15.54
N SER A 80 8.16 -21.16 -14.27
CA SER A 80 6.87 -20.85 -13.63
C SER A 80 6.41 -19.42 -13.92
N LEU A 81 7.35 -18.50 -14.15
CA LEU A 81 7.06 -17.09 -14.39
C LEU A 81 6.68 -16.81 -15.84
N ILE A 82 7.33 -17.47 -16.81
CA ILE A 82 7.06 -17.28 -18.25
C ILE A 82 5.57 -17.52 -18.60
N PRO A 83 4.93 -18.63 -18.19
CA PRO A 83 3.51 -18.85 -18.51
C PRO A 83 2.58 -17.81 -17.88
N GLU A 84 2.89 -17.34 -16.67
CA GLU A 84 2.09 -16.31 -16.01
C GLU A 84 2.28 -14.95 -16.71
N MET A 85 3.50 -14.64 -17.16
CA MET A 85 3.77 -13.47 -17.98
C MET A 85 3.03 -13.55 -19.33
N GLU A 86 3.05 -14.70 -20.00
CA GLU A 86 2.32 -14.92 -21.25
C GLU A 86 0.80 -14.80 -21.08
N LYS A 87 0.26 -15.30 -19.97
CA LYS A 87 -1.14 -15.11 -19.60
C LYS A 87 -1.49 -13.63 -19.44
N ARG A 88 -0.69 -12.87 -18.68
CA ARG A 88 -0.89 -11.43 -18.51
C ARG A 88 -0.74 -10.65 -19.81
N LEU A 89 0.22 -11.03 -20.66
CA LEU A 89 0.38 -10.45 -21.99
C LEU A 89 -0.84 -10.75 -22.88
N SER A 90 -1.44 -11.93 -22.77
CA SER A 90 -2.65 -12.29 -23.50
C SER A 90 -3.87 -11.50 -23.03
N GLU A 91 -4.01 -11.29 -21.71
CA GLU A 91 -5.04 -10.40 -21.13
C GLU A 91 -4.90 -8.96 -21.65
N ILE A 92 -3.66 -8.44 -21.68
CA ILE A 92 -3.38 -7.10 -22.21
C ILE A 92 -3.73 -7.01 -23.70
N ARG A 93 -3.40 -8.02 -24.50
CA ARG A 93 -3.76 -8.05 -25.93
C ARG A 93 -5.26 -8.04 -26.16
N LEU A 94 -6.03 -8.77 -25.34
CA LEU A 94 -7.50 -8.73 -25.39
C LEU A 94 -8.04 -7.34 -25.04
N TYR A 95 -7.46 -6.67 -24.06
CA TYR A 95 -7.84 -5.31 -23.68
C TYR A 95 -7.57 -4.31 -24.82
N ILE A 96 -6.41 -4.40 -25.47
CA ILE A 96 -6.07 -3.58 -26.64
C ILE A 96 -7.08 -3.82 -27.77
N LEU A 97 -7.38 -5.09 -28.09
CA LEU A 97 -8.34 -5.42 -29.15
C LEU A 97 -9.75 -4.86 -28.84
N LYS A 98 -10.16 -4.90 -27.57
CA LYS A 98 -11.42 -4.30 -27.13
C LYS A 98 -11.42 -2.79 -27.34
N GLN A 99 -10.35 -2.10 -26.95
CA GLN A 99 -10.21 -0.67 -27.16
C GLN A 99 -10.20 -0.29 -28.65
N GLU A 100 -9.52 -1.07 -29.50
CA GLU A 100 -9.54 -0.85 -30.95
C GLU A 100 -10.93 -1.00 -31.56
N ASN A 101 -11.74 -1.95 -31.06
CA ASN A 101 -13.12 -2.11 -31.51
C ASN A 101 -14.02 -0.97 -31.02
N GLU A 102 -13.85 -0.52 -29.78
CA GLU A 102 -14.55 0.66 -29.25
C GLU A 102 -14.18 1.92 -30.04
N GLU A 103 -12.91 2.10 -30.42
CA GLU A 103 -12.46 3.19 -31.27
C GLU A 103 -13.10 3.15 -32.67
N LYS A 104 -13.19 1.95 -33.28
CA LYS A 104 -13.86 1.78 -34.57
C LYS A 104 -15.35 2.09 -34.49
N ASP A 105 -16.04 1.67 -33.44
CA ASP A 105 -17.46 1.97 -33.26
C ASP A 105 -17.69 3.47 -33.07
N LEU A 106 -16.90 4.13 -32.21
CA LEU A 106 -16.94 5.59 -32.03
C LEU A 106 -16.64 6.33 -33.33
N SER A 107 -15.66 5.88 -34.12
CA SER A 107 -15.35 6.44 -35.44
C SER A 107 -16.54 6.32 -36.41
N LEU A 108 -17.24 5.18 -36.38
CA LEU A 108 -18.43 4.95 -37.19
C LEU A 108 -19.60 5.83 -36.75
N GLN A 109 -19.82 5.98 -35.44
CA GLN A 109 -20.81 6.91 -34.89
C GLN A 109 -20.52 8.36 -35.30
N LEU A 110 -19.24 8.77 -35.24
CA LEU A 110 -18.82 10.12 -35.64
C LEU A 110 -19.06 10.35 -37.15
N LYS A 111 -18.74 9.36 -38.01
CA LYS A 111 -19.07 9.43 -39.45
C LYS A 111 -20.56 9.57 -39.70
N LYS A 112 -21.40 8.81 -38.98
CA LYS A 112 -22.86 8.92 -39.08
C LYS A 112 -23.34 10.31 -38.68
N GLN A 113 -22.86 10.84 -37.54
CA GLN A 113 -23.22 12.19 -37.09
C GLN A 113 -22.79 13.26 -38.10
N LYS A 114 -21.57 13.14 -38.66
CA LYS A 114 -21.09 14.04 -39.69
C LYS A 114 -21.97 14.02 -40.95
N ALA A 115 -22.37 12.84 -41.40
CA ALA A 115 -23.29 12.70 -42.54
C ALA A 115 -24.66 13.36 -42.24
N THR A 116 -25.23 13.13 -41.05
CA THR A 116 -26.50 13.78 -40.67
C THR A 116 -26.41 15.30 -40.59
N LEU A 117 -25.27 15.84 -40.13
CA LEU A 117 -25.03 17.28 -40.11
C LEU A 117 -24.89 17.85 -41.53
N GLU A 118 -24.24 17.11 -42.43
CA GLU A 118 -24.09 17.50 -43.83
C GLU A 118 -25.44 17.49 -44.56
N ASP A 119 -26.30 16.49 -44.33
CA ASP A 119 -27.66 16.45 -44.85
C ASP A 119 -28.53 17.61 -44.33
N LEU A 120 -28.45 17.92 -43.04
CA LEU A 120 -29.12 19.08 -42.43
C LEU A 120 -28.63 20.40 -43.05
N ASN A 121 -27.32 20.54 -43.25
CA ASN A 121 -26.75 21.73 -43.87
C ASN A 121 -27.18 21.88 -45.34
N ASN A 122 -27.21 20.77 -46.08
CA ASN A 122 -27.70 20.74 -47.46
C ASN A 122 -29.19 21.09 -47.55
N GLU A 123 -30.02 20.65 -46.60
CA GLU A 123 -31.43 21.03 -46.55
C GLU A 123 -31.61 22.51 -46.22
N LEU A 124 -30.80 23.06 -45.30
CA LEU A 124 -30.79 24.49 -44.98
C LEU A 124 -30.45 25.33 -46.22
N GLU A 125 -29.40 24.95 -46.97
CA GLU A 125 -29.05 25.62 -48.23
C GLU A 125 -30.15 25.52 -49.30
N ARG A 126 -30.87 24.38 -49.36
CA ARG A 126 -31.99 24.22 -50.31
C ARG A 126 -33.17 25.11 -49.95
N GLU A 127 -33.49 25.24 -48.67
CA GLU A 127 -34.55 26.15 -48.20
C GLU A 127 -34.17 27.63 -48.43
N GLU A 128 -32.91 28.01 -48.23
CA GLU A 128 -32.42 29.36 -48.56
C GLU A 128 -32.53 29.67 -50.06
N LYS A 129 -32.20 28.71 -50.93
CA LYS A 129 -32.33 28.84 -52.40
C LYS A 129 -33.80 28.88 -52.85
N ARG A 130 -34.68 28.10 -52.22
CA ARG A 130 -36.14 28.15 -52.48
C ARG A 130 -36.77 29.47 -52.07
N ALA A 131 -36.23 30.13 -51.05
CA ALA A 131 -36.68 31.47 -50.66
C ALA A 131 -36.27 32.57 -51.67
N THR A 132 -35.34 32.29 -52.59
CA THR A 132 -34.73 33.30 -53.47
C THR A 132 -35.01 33.17 -54.98
N GLU A 133 -35.66 32.10 -55.48
CA GLU A 133 -35.90 31.93 -56.94
C GLU A 133 -37.37 32.09 -57.42
N PRO A 134 -37.62 32.92 -58.46
CA PRO A 134 -38.91 33.01 -59.15
C PRO A 134 -39.02 32.01 -60.33
N LYS A 135 -40.15 31.29 -60.40
CA LYS A 135 -40.48 30.31 -61.45
C LYS A 135 -40.52 30.94 -62.85
N THR A 136 -39.67 30.45 -63.76
CA THR A 136 -39.85 30.65 -65.21
C THR A 136 -39.63 29.33 -65.95
N ILE A 137 -40.66 28.89 -66.67
CA ILE A 137 -40.70 27.67 -67.49
C ILE A 137 -40.43 28.09 -68.93
N SER A 138 -39.50 27.44 -69.63
CA SER A 138 -39.53 27.44 -71.10
C SER A 138 -38.91 26.18 -71.69
N SER A 139 -39.79 25.41 -72.31
CA SER A 139 -39.60 24.35 -73.28
C SER A 139 -38.83 24.82 -74.52
N THR A 140 -37.97 23.97 -75.10
CA THR A 140 -37.73 23.96 -76.56
C THR A 140 -37.30 22.56 -77.03
N HIS A 141 -38.22 21.86 -77.70
CA HIS A 141 -37.99 20.62 -78.44
C HIS A 141 -37.73 20.95 -79.92
N GLY A 142 -36.76 20.30 -80.57
CA GLY A 142 -36.70 20.34 -82.04
C GLY A 142 -35.39 19.90 -82.71
N SER A 143 -34.81 18.73 -82.39
CA SER A 143 -33.85 18.05 -83.29
C SER A 143 -33.50 16.61 -82.83
N LEU A 144 -34.47 15.82 -82.34
CA LEU A 144 -34.16 14.58 -81.61
C LEU A 144 -34.54 13.27 -82.32
N ALA A 145 -35.36 13.23 -83.36
CA ALA A 145 -35.99 11.97 -83.80
C ALA A 145 -35.00 10.85 -84.20
N SER A 146 -33.92 11.18 -84.93
CA SER A 146 -32.94 10.16 -85.39
C SER A 146 -31.85 9.82 -84.37
N GLN A 147 -31.54 10.72 -83.42
CA GLN A 147 -30.70 10.40 -82.26
C GLN A 147 -31.50 9.68 -81.17
N SER A 148 -32.82 9.92 -81.10
CA SER A 148 -33.74 9.32 -80.13
C SER A 148 -33.88 7.82 -80.32
N GLU A 149 -33.86 7.30 -81.55
CA GLU A 149 -33.95 5.85 -81.79
C GLU A 149 -32.66 5.10 -81.43
N GLU A 150 -31.49 5.72 -81.60
CA GLU A 150 -30.20 5.17 -81.16
C GLU A 150 -30.10 5.21 -79.63
N LEU A 151 -30.47 6.35 -79.03
CA LEU A 151 -30.58 6.50 -77.58
C LEU A 151 -31.59 5.54 -76.95
N GLU A 152 -32.74 5.29 -77.58
CA GLU A 152 -33.71 4.32 -77.07
C GLU A 152 -33.18 2.88 -77.08
N ARG A 153 -32.41 2.51 -78.10
CA ARG A 153 -31.75 1.20 -78.16
C ARG A 153 -30.65 1.06 -77.10
N GLU A 154 -29.91 2.13 -76.85
CA GLU A 154 -28.86 2.17 -75.82
C GLU A 154 -29.44 2.21 -74.40
N ILE A 155 -30.52 2.97 -74.19
CA ILE A 155 -31.31 2.96 -72.95
C ILE A 155 -31.83 1.57 -72.69
N LYS A 156 -32.42 0.87 -73.67
CA LYS A 156 -32.89 -0.52 -73.47
C LYS A 156 -31.76 -1.47 -73.05
N LYS A 157 -30.57 -1.37 -73.64
CA LYS A 157 -29.40 -2.17 -73.24
C LYS A 157 -28.90 -1.82 -71.83
N LEU A 158 -28.89 -0.53 -71.48
CA LEU A 158 -28.52 -0.06 -70.14
C LEU A 158 -29.53 -0.52 -69.08
N THR A 159 -30.83 -0.50 -69.39
CA THR A 159 -31.87 -0.98 -68.47
C THR A 159 -31.77 -2.49 -68.24
N GLU A 160 -31.46 -3.26 -69.29
CA GLU A 160 -31.25 -4.72 -69.15
C GLU A 160 -30.01 -5.02 -68.29
N THR A 161 -28.90 -4.30 -68.51
CA THR A 161 -27.67 -4.48 -67.70
C THR A 161 -27.82 -4.01 -66.25
N ILE A 162 -28.60 -2.95 -66.00
CA ILE A 162 -28.95 -2.52 -64.64
C ILE A 162 -29.76 -3.64 -63.96
N ARG A 163 -30.76 -4.20 -64.64
CA ARG A 163 -31.57 -5.30 -64.12
C ARG A 163 -30.74 -6.55 -63.82
N GLU A 164 -29.77 -6.90 -64.68
CA GLU A 164 -28.84 -8.00 -64.42
C GLU A 164 -27.92 -7.73 -63.22
N ARG A 165 -27.43 -6.49 -63.07
CA ARG A 165 -26.67 -6.06 -61.89
C ARG A 165 -27.50 -6.11 -60.61
N ASP A 166 -28.75 -5.66 -60.66
CA ASP A 166 -29.64 -5.66 -59.49
C ASP A 166 -29.93 -7.10 -59.02
N GLN A 167 -30.08 -8.04 -59.97
CA GLN A 167 -30.21 -9.47 -59.65
C GLN A 167 -28.94 -10.07 -59.04
N LEU A 168 -27.76 -9.60 -59.44
CA LEU A 168 -26.49 -10.02 -58.84
C LEU A 168 -26.33 -9.42 -57.43
N CYS A 169 -26.63 -8.14 -57.27
CA CYS A 169 -26.58 -7.45 -55.99
C CYS A 169 -27.50 -8.11 -54.96
N PHE A 170 -28.72 -8.49 -55.36
CA PHE A 170 -29.67 -9.19 -54.50
C PHE A 170 -29.15 -10.59 -54.08
N ARG A 171 -28.46 -11.31 -54.97
CA ARG A 171 -27.83 -12.60 -54.60
C ARG A 171 -26.69 -12.42 -53.61
N GLU A 172 -25.82 -11.44 -53.83
CA GLU A 172 -24.70 -11.14 -52.93
C GLU A 172 -25.20 -10.68 -51.55
N GLU A 173 -26.26 -9.87 -51.50
CA GLU A 173 -26.89 -9.45 -50.23
C GLU A 173 -27.44 -10.66 -49.44
N MET A 174 -28.10 -11.59 -50.12
CA MET A 174 -28.61 -12.82 -49.49
C MET A 174 -27.47 -13.71 -48.94
N GLU A 175 -26.36 -13.82 -49.66
CA GLU A 175 -25.20 -14.61 -49.24
C GLU A 175 -24.46 -13.96 -48.05
N VAL A 176 -24.33 -12.64 -48.06
CA VAL A 176 -23.77 -11.87 -46.92
C VAL A 176 -24.65 -12.00 -45.69
N GLU A 177 -25.98 -11.97 -45.83
CA GLU A 177 -26.91 -12.15 -44.70
C GLU A 177 -26.88 -13.58 -44.13
N GLU A 178 -26.63 -14.59 -44.97
CA GLU A 178 -26.41 -15.97 -44.52
C GLU A 178 -25.08 -16.11 -43.76
N ILE A 179 -23.99 -15.55 -44.27
CA ILE A 179 -22.67 -15.56 -43.60
C ILE A 179 -22.74 -14.81 -42.27
N GLN A 180 -23.44 -13.67 -42.21
CA GLN A 180 -23.59 -12.90 -40.97
C GLN A 180 -24.36 -13.69 -39.91
N ARG A 181 -25.44 -14.40 -40.29
CA ARG A 181 -26.17 -15.28 -39.38
C ARG A 181 -25.30 -16.42 -38.85
N GLU A 182 -24.44 -17.01 -39.67
CA GLU A 182 -23.53 -18.07 -39.24
C GLU A 182 -22.47 -17.57 -38.25
N ILE A 183 -21.96 -16.34 -38.46
CA ILE A 183 -21.02 -15.68 -37.53
C ILE A 183 -21.70 -15.42 -36.18
N ASP A 184 -22.91 -14.85 -36.19
CA ASP A 184 -23.65 -14.55 -34.96
C ASP A 184 -24.01 -15.82 -34.17
N GLU A 185 -24.34 -16.91 -34.87
CA GLU A 185 -24.60 -18.21 -34.25
C GLU A 185 -23.32 -18.81 -33.61
N LYS A 186 -22.16 -18.68 -34.27
CA LYS A 186 -20.87 -19.13 -33.72
C LYS A 186 -20.44 -18.30 -32.51
N GLN A 187 -20.62 -16.98 -32.55
CA GLN A 187 -20.27 -16.10 -31.43
C GLN A 187 -21.15 -16.35 -30.20
N THR A 188 -22.47 -16.52 -30.40
CA THR A 188 -23.40 -16.77 -29.29
C THR A 188 -23.18 -18.13 -28.63
N LYS A 189 -22.83 -19.18 -29.39
CA LYS A 189 -22.47 -20.50 -28.83
C LYS A 189 -21.15 -20.46 -28.06
N GLY A 190 -20.14 -19.74 -28.56
CA GLY A 190 -18.85 -19.58 -27.89
C GLY A 190 -18.95 -18.81 -26.56
N SER A 191 -19.72 -17.71 -26.54
CA SER A 191 -19.89 -16.88 -25.34
C SER A 191 -20.62 -17.61 -24.21
N LYS A 192 -21.73 -18.29 -24.53
CA LYS A 192 -22.52 -19.03 -23.53
C LYS A 192 -21.74 -20.15 -22.86
N MET A 193 -20.85 -20.82 -23.61
CA MET A 193 -20.05 -21.92 -23.06
C MET A 193 -18.94 -21.40 -22.13
N HIS A 194 -18.36 -20.24 -22.43
CA HIS A 194 -17.35 -19.61 -21.57
C HIS A 194 -17.97 -19.06 -20.27
N GLU A 195 -19.12 -18.41 -20.35
CA GLU A 195 -19.87 -17.94 -19.17
C GLU A 195 -20.27 -19.09 -18.25
N ASN A 196 -20.73 -20.22 -18.80
CA ASN A 196 -21.10 -21.38 -17.99
C ASN A 196 -19.89 -21.98 -17.27
N ARG A 197 -18.72 -22.03 -17.93
CA ARG A 197 -17.48 -22.52 -17.31
C ARG A 197 -17.02 -21.61 -16.17
N HIS A 198 -17.07 -20.29 -16.38
CA HIS A 198 -16.72 -19.32 -15.36
C HIS A 198 -17.68 -19.34 -14.17
N ARG A 199 -18.98 -19.54 -14.43
CA ARG A 199 -19.99 -19.69 -13.38
C ARG A 199 -19.74 -20.92 -12.49
N ILE A 200 -19.38 -22.06 -13.09
CA ILE A 200 -19.04 -23.29 -12.35
C ILE A 200 -17.77 -23.10 -11.51
N GLU A 201 -16.77 -22.38 -12.03
CA GLU A 201 -15.55 -22.05 -11.28
C GLU A 201 -15.85 -21.18 -10.05
N LEU A 202 -16.68 -20.14 -10.20
CA LEU A 202 -17.13 -19.29 -9.10
C LEU A 202 -17.92 -20.06 -8.03
N GLU A 203 -18.79 -20.97 -8.46
CA GLU A 203 -19.58 -21.81 -7.55
C GLU A 203 -18.69 -22.78 -6.74
N ASN A 204 -17.65 -23.32 -7.37
CA ASN A 204 -16.64 -24.13 -6.68
C ASN A 204 -15.81 -23.31 -5.69
N GLU A 205 -15.43 -22.08 -6.03
CA GLU A 205 -14.71 -21.19 -5.11
C GLU A 205 -15.58 -20.79 -3.91
N LEU A 206 -16.86 -20.48 -4.12
CA LEU A 206 -17.80 -20.19 -3.03
C LEU A 206 -17.92 -21.38 -2.08
N THR A 207 -18.08 -22.59 -2.62
CA THR A 207 -18.16 -23.81 -1.81
C THR A 207 -16.87 -24.04 -1.01
N ARG A 208 -15.70 -23.75 -1.61
CA ARG A 208 -14.40 -23.83 -0.92
C ARG A 208 -14.28 -22.80 0.21
N LEU A 209 -14.73 -21.57 -0.01
CA LEU A 209 -14.71 -20.50 0.99
C LEU A 209 -15.68 -20.80 2.14
N GLU A 210 -16.87 -21.32 1.84
CA GLU A 210 -17.86 -21.72 2.83
C GLU A 210 -17.33 -22.85 3.72
N ASN A 211 -16.70 -23.87 3.12
CA ASN A 211 -16.02 -24.94 3.87
C ASN A 211 -14.89 -24.39 4.76
N THR A 212 -14.12 -23.42 4.27
CA THR A 212 -13.04 -22.78 5.04
C THR A 212 -13.58 -21.96 6.21
N LEU A 213 -14.71 -21.26 6.00
CA LEU A 213 -15.38 -20.47 7.03
C LEU A 213 -15.98 -21.36 8.10
N ASN A 214 -16.62 -22.47 7.71
CA ASN A 214 -17.13 -23.47 8.64
C ASN A 214 -16.00 -24.11 9.45
N ALA A 215 -14.87 -24.45 8.83
CA ALA A 215 -13.70 -24.97 9.55
C ALA A 215 -13.09 -23.96 10.54
N LYS A 216 -13.08 -22.66 10.19
CA LYS A 216 -12.68 -21.61 11.13
C LYS A 216 -13.68 -21.45 12.27
N LYS A 217 -14.98 -21.51 11.97
CA LYS A 217 -16.04 -21.39 12.98
C LYS A 217 -15.96 -22.53 13.99
N THR A 218 -15.79 -23.78 13.54
CA THR A 218 -15.60 -24.91 14.45
C THR A 218 -14.32 -24.78 15.27
N ALA A 219 -13.23 -24.30 14.68
CA ALA A 219 -11.98 -24.03 15.42
C ALA A 219 -12.13 -22.90 16.46
N TYR A 220 -12.95 -21.89 16.19
CA TYR A 220 -13.29 -20.85 17.18
C TYR A 220 -14.16 -21.41 18.30
N GLU A 221 -15.19 -22.19 17.98
CA GLU A 221 -16.03 -22.84 18.99
C GLU A 221 -15.24 -23.84 19.86
N GLU A 222 -14.26 -24.54 19.29
CA GLU A 222 -13.36 -25.43 20.01
C GLU A 222 -12.35 -24.65 20.88
N LYS A 223 -11.91 -23.48 20.42
CA LYS A 223 -11.13 -22.53 21.22
C LYS A 223 -11.94 -21.92 22.37
N GLU A 224 -13.22 -21.61 22.16
CA GLU A 224 -14.11 -21.15 23.23
C GLU A 224 -14.40 -22.27 24.24
N ARG A 225 -14.60 -23.51 23.79
CA ARG A 225 -14.75 -24.67 24.70
C ARG A 225 -13.49 -24.95 25.50
N SER A 226 -12.30 -24.72 24.92
CA SER A 226 -11.01 -24.87 25.63
C SER A 226 -10.62 -23.66 26.47
N ALA A 227 -11.19 -22.47 26.23
CA ALA A 227 -11.03 -21.26 27.04
C ALA A 227 -12.06 -21.15 28.19
N GLY A 228 -13.02 -22.06 28.30
CA GLY A 228 -14.08 -22.06 29.32
C GLY A 228 -13.64 -22.36 30.77
N LEU A 229 -12.37 -22.13 31.12
CA LEU A 229 -11.85 -22.24 32.49
C LEU A 229 -10.94 -21.07 32.85
N THR A 230 -11.22 -19.83 32.42
CA THR A 230 -10.74 -18.63 33.12
C THR A 230 -11.51 -17.37 32.71
N GLU A 231 -12.33 -16.91 33.65
CA GLU A 231 -12.61 -15.50 33.98
C GLU A 231 -12.90 -14.43 32.90
N GLN A 232 -14.13 -13.92 33.05
CA GLN A 232 -14.50 -12.50 33.11
C GLN A 232 -14.78 -11.72 31.82
N SER A 233 -16.03 -11.29 31.79
CA SER A 233 -16.70 -10.39 30.86
C SER A 233 -15.95 -9.10 30.61
N ASN A 234 -15.93 -8.66 29.35
CA ASN A 234 -16.04 -7.26 28.97
C ASN A 234 -16.73 -7.16 27.61
N VAL A 235 -18.06 -7.35 27.61
CA VAL A 235 -18.91 -6.88 26.53
C VAL A 235 -19.16 -5.39 26.80
N VAL A 236 -18.67 -4.53 25.92
CA VAL A 236 -18.90 -3.09 25.96
C VAL A 236 -20.40 -2.84 25.77
N ASN A 237 -21.07 -2.45 26.85
CA ASN A 237 -22.47 -2.03 26.87
C ASN A 237 -22.56 -0.59 26.37
N VAL A 238 -23.09 -0.38 25.16
CA VAL A 238 -23.39 0.95 24.63
C VAL A 238 -24.58 1.51 25.43
N GLY A 239 -24.30 2.43 26.35
CA GLY A 239 -25.30 3.08 27.21
C GLY A 239 -26.42 3.72 26.40
N SER A 240 -27.65 3.38 26.75
CA SER A 240 -28.87 3.80 26.07
C SER A 240 -29.09 5.32 26.17
N ILE A 241 -29.64 5.89 25.09
CA ILE A 241 -29.99 7.31 24.86
C ILE A 241 -30.70 8.00 26.05
N SER A 242 -31.33 7.22 26.94
CA SER A 242 -31.97 7.66 28.18
C SER A 242 -31.07 8.47 29.12
N GLN A 243 -29.74 8.30 29.07
CA GLN A 243 -28.81 9.04 29.93
C GLN A 243 -28.71 10.54 29.58
N TYR A 244 -29.02 10.92 28.34
CA TYR A 244 -28.93 12.31 27.87
C TYR A 244 -30.27 13.04 27.89
N GLN A 245 -31.36 12.34 28.19
CA GLN A 245 -32.72 12.87 28.13
C GLN A 245 -32.98 13.93 29.21
N HIS A 246 -32.45 13.71 30.41
CA HIS A 246 -32.51 14.68 31.50
C HIS A 246 -31.70 15.95 31.22
N GLN A 247 -30.59 15.84 30.46
CA GLN A 247 -29.78 17.00 30.07
C GLN A 247 -30.49 17.84 29.00
N LEU A 248 -31.16 17.19 28.06
CA LEU A 248 -31.99 17.86 27.05
C LEU A 248 -33.17 18.61 27.67
N GLU A 249 -33.90 17.99 28.61
CA GLU A 249 -35.01 18.66 29.32
C GLU A 249 -34.55 19.87 30.15
N TYR A 250 -33.35 19.78 30.75
CA TYR A 250 -32.76 20.88 31.50
C TYR A 250 -32.41 22.08 30.59
N VAL A 251 -31.83 21.81 29.42
CA VAL A 251 -31.51 22.85 28.42
C VAL A 251 -32.78 23.48 27.84
N GLN A 252 -33.82 22.67 27.58
CA GLN A 252 -35.13 23.17 27.14
C GLN A 252 -35.78 24.09 28.19
N SER A 253 -35.67 23.74 29.48
CA SER A 253 -36.17 24.54 30.60
C SER A 253 -35.47 25.89 30.71
N ILE A 254 -34.15 25.93 30.50
CA ILE A 254 -33.36 27.17 30.52
C ILE A 254 -33.72 28.06 29.32
N MET A 255 -33.87 27.49 28.12
CA MET A 255 -34.27 28.27 26.94
C MET A 255 -35.66 28.92 27.14
N ASN A 256 -36.63 28.19 27.68
CA ASN A 256 -37.96 28.75 27.95
C ASN A 256 -37.92 29.88 29.00
N LYS A 257 -37.04 29.77 30.00
CA LYS A 257 -36.84 30.83 31.01
C LYS A 257 -36.16 32.07 30.42
N LEU A 258 -35.24 31.89 29.48
CA LEU A 258 -34.56 32.99 28.78
C LEU A 258 -35.49 33.73 27.81
N GLU A 259 -36.46 33.04 27.20
CA GLU A 259 -37.40 33.64 26.26
C GLU A 259 -38.40 34.61 26.92
N HIS A 260 -38.60 34.51 28.23
CA HIS A 260 -39.59 35.30 28.99
C HIS A 260 -38.99 36.49 29.76
N ILE A 261 -37.67 36.68 29.74
CA ILE A 261 -37.02 37.82 30.38
C ILE A 261 -36.85 38.91 29.33
N LYS A 262 -37.77 39.88 29.28
CA LYS A 262 -37.54 41.15 28.53
C LYS A 262 -36.40 41.90 29.23
N PRO A 263 -35.19 41.99 28.67
CA PRO A 263 -34.07 42.56 29.39
C PRO A 263 -34.27 44.07 29.48
N THR A 264 -34.35 44.60 30.70
CA THR A 264 -34.29 46.04 30.91
C THR A 264 -32.84 46.47 30.70
N SER A 265 -32.57 47.68 30.20
CA SER A 265 -31.21 48.16 29.87
C SER A 265 -30.19 47.97 31.01
N SER A 266 -30.64 47.95 32.26
CA SER A 266 -29.81 47.65 33.45
C SER A 266 -29.29 46.21 33.47
N THR A 267 -30.13 45.21 33.19
CA THR A 267 -29.72 43.79 33.25
C THR A 267 -28.77 43.44 32.11
N ILE A 268 -28.85 44.12 30.96
CA ILE A 268 -27.88 43.96 29.86
C ILE A 268 -26.53 44.57 30.24
N GLU A 269 -26.51 45.75 30.86
CA GLU A 269 -25.27 46.39 31.30
C GLU A 269 -24.63 45.62 32.47
N ASP A 270 -25.43 45.05 33.36
CA ASP A 270 -24.92 44.19 34.44
C ASP A 270 -24.41 42.85 33.88
N CYS A 271 -25.08 42.24 32.90
CA CYS A 271 -24.55 41.08 32.19
C CYS A 271 -23.27 41.41 31.39
N LYS A 272 -23.18 42.58 30.74
CA LYS A 272 -21.94 42.99 30.07
C LYS A 272 -20.81 43.19 31.06
N ARG A 273 -21.10 43.73 32.24
CA ARG A 273 -20.12 43.93 33.32
C ARG A 273 -19.64 42.59 33.87
N GLU A 274 -20.55 41.68 34.16
CA GLU A 274 -20.26 40.29 34.56
C GLU A 274 -19.47 39.55 33.47
N CYS A 275 -19.87 39.65 32.20
CA CYS A 275 -19.13 39.07 31.07
C CYS A 275 -17.75 39.70 30.90
N LYS A 276 -17.59 41.00 31.18
CA LYS A 276 -16.29 41.67 31.12
C LYS A 276 -15.39 41.23 32.27
N VAL A 277 -15.93 41.10 33.48
CA VAL A 277 -15.22 40.54 34.65
C VAL A 277 -14.85 39.08 34.40
N TYR A 278 -15.72 38.28 33.77
CA TYR A 278 -15.42 36.90 33.39
C TYR A 278 -14.40 36.80 32.25
N LEU A 279 -14.41 37.72 31.27
CA LEU A 279 -13.39 37.80 30.22
C LEU A 279 -12.04 38.27 30.77
N GLU A 280 -12.04 39.16 31.76
CA GLU A 280 -10.84 39.58 32.49
C GLU A 280 -10.33 38.45 33.39
N ALA A 281 -11.21 37.66 34.01
CA ALA A 281 -10.87 36.45 34.76
C ALA A 281 -10.31 35.36 33.84
N LEU A 282 -10.89 35.11 32.66
CA LEU A 282 -10.34 34.23 31.62
C LEU A 282 -9.01 34.76 31.04
N GLY A 283 -8.84 36.07 31.01
CA GLY A 283 -7.60 36.74 30.63
C GLY A 283 -6.50 36.59 31.68
N ALA A 284 -6.87 36.59 32.96
CA ALA A 284 -5.99 36.38 34.11
C ALA A 284 -5.72 34.89 34.39
N GLU A 285 -6.65 34.01 34.03
CA GLU A 285 -6.49 32.55 33.96
C GLU A 285 -5.77 32.10 32.68
N LYS A 286 -5.31 33.01 31.81
CA LYS A 286 -4.30 32.64 30.82
C LYS A 286 -3.09 32.10 31.57
N PRO A 287 -2.82 30.78 31.47
CA PRO A 287 -1.56 30.26 31.95
C PRO A 287 -0.48 30.96 31.12
N SER A 288 0.60 31.33 31.79
CA SER A 288 1.90 31.50 31.16
C SER A 288 2.03 30.54 29.97
N ARG A 289 2.19 31.12 28.77
CA ARG A 289 2.46 30.43 27.51
C ARG A 289 3.30 29.15 27.72
N SER A 290 2.64 28.01 27.61
CA SER A 290 3.15 26.84 26.91
C SER A 290 1.97 26.28 26.10
N GLU A 291 2.17 26.20 24.80
CA GLU A 291 1.17 25.94 23.77
C GLU A 291 0.40 24.62 23.98
N PRO A 292 -0.95 24.60 23.91
CA PRO A 292 -1.70 23.39 23.68
C PRO A 292 -1.90 23.21 22.16
N LYS A 293 -0.84 22.81 21.46
CA LYS A 293 -0.91 22.31 20.07
C LYS A 293 0.11 21.18 19.90
N GLY A 294 -0.22 20.01 20.43
CA GLY A 294 0.70 18.87 20.40
C GLY A 294 0.08 17.50 20.15
N VAL A 295 -1.24 17.34 20.12
CA VAL A 295 -1.86 16.01 20.02
C VAL A 295 -2.58 15.81 18.69
N GLU A 296 -3.52 16.69 18.31
CA GLU A 296 -4.28 16.52 17.05
C GLU A 296 -3.44 16.72 15.77
N GLN A 297 -2.53 17.70 15.76
CA GLN A 297 -1.61 17.90 14.62
C GLN A 297 -0.59 16.77 14.51
N ASN A 298 -0.15 16.21 15.64
CA ASN A 298 0.75 15.07 15.67
C ASN A 298 0.05 13.82 15.17
N GLU A 299 -1.21 13.54 15.52
CA GLU A 299 -1.94 12.38 14.98
C GLU A 299 -2.09 12.41 13.47
N ILE A 300 -2.40 13.58 12.89
CA ILE A 300 -2.52 13.73 11.42
C ILE A 300 -1.15 13.53 10.75
N TYR A 301 -0.10 14.12 11.31
CA TYR A 301 1.27 13.97 10.80
C TYR A 301 1.78 12.53 10.91
N ILE A 302 1.51 11.86 12.03
CA ILE A 302 1.85 10.45 12.28
C ILE A 302 1.10 9.52 11.31
N GLN A 303 -0.17 9.80 11.01
CA GLN A 303 -0.93 9.05 10.00
C GLN A 303 -0.37 9.25 8.59
N GLN A 304 0.09 10.47 8.26
CA GLN A 304 0.72 10.77 6.98
C GLN A 304 2.08 10.08 6.84
N ILE A 305 2.93 10.12 7.87
CA ILE A 305 4.20 9.37 7.92
C ILE A 305 3.94 7.88 7.74
N ASN A 306 2.95 7.32 8.44
CA ASN A 306 2.60 5.91 8.31
C ASN A 306 2.14 5.54 6.88
N LYS A 307 1.35 6.39 6.22
CA LYS A 307 0.92 6.17 4.83
C LYS A 307 2.10 6.24 3.86
N LEU A 308 2.98 7.22 4.07
CA LEU A 308 4.17 7.43 3.24
C LEU A 308 5.17 6.28 3.38
N CYS A 309 5.45 5.82 4.61
CA CYS A 309 6.30 4.65 4.85
C CYS A 309 5.71 3.36 4.27
N LYS A 310 4.38 3.18 4.27
CA LYS A 310 3.72 2.04 3.61
C LYS A 310 3.80 2.08 2.08
N ALA A 311 3.87 3.27 1.50
CA ALA A 311 4.01 3.44 0.05
C ALA A 311 5.47 3.25 -0.41
N LEU A 312 6.44 3.67 0.41
CA LEU A 312 7.87 3.64 0.07
C LEU A 312 8.59 2.34 0.49
N LEU A 313 8.09 1.62 1.49
CA LEU A 313 8.76 0.45 2.07
C LEU A 313 7.86 -0.78 2.05
N HIS A 314 8.46 -1.97 1.90
CA HIS A 314 7.73 -3.24 2.01
C HIS A 314 7.04 -3.37 3.39
N TYR A 315 5.89 -4.05 3.41
CA TYR A 315 4.91 -4.07 4.50
C TYR A 315 5.48 -4.37 5.91
N GLY A 316 6.58 -5.13 6.00
CA GLY A 316 7.28 -5.44 7.25
C GLY A 316 8.14 -4.29 7.78
N TYR A 317 8.82 -3.55 6.91
CA TYR A 317 9.71 -2.44 7.27
C TYR A 317 8.96 -1.12 7.47
N ALA A 318 7.84 -0.94 6.76
CA ALA A 318 7.05 0.29 6.77
C ALA A 318 6.53 0.68 8.16
N LYS A 319 6.02 -0.28 8.94
CA LYS A 319 5.46 -0.02 10.27
C LYS A 319 6.54 0.36 11.28
N THR A 320 7.66 -0.36 11.26
CA THR A 320 8.79 -0.06 12.13
C THR A 320 9.44 1.27 11.74
N ALA A 321 9.61 1.56 10.45
CA ALA A 321 10.14 2.84 9.98
C ALA A 321 9.27 4.04 10.39
N ALA A 322 7.96 3.90 10.24
CA ALA A 322 7.02 4.94 10.65
C ALA A 322 7.07 5.17 12.16
N ARG A 323 7.16 4.10 12.96
CA ARG A 323 7.25 4.19 14.42
C ARG A 323 8.58 4.79 14.87
N VAL A 324 9.69 4.47 14.21
CA VAL A 324 11.00 5.10 14.48
C VAL A 324 10.95 6.60 14.18
N LEU A 325 10.40 7.00 13.04
CA LEU A 325 10.26 8.42 12.67
C LEU A 325 9.31 9.18 13.59
N GLU A 326 8.22 8.54 14.02
CA GLU A 326 7.30 9.06 15.02
C GLU A 326 8.03 9.33 16.35
N LEU A 327 8.75 8.33 16.88
CA LEU A 327 9.49 8.49 18.12
C LEU A 327 10.53 9.63 18.03
N ILE A 328 11.13 9.84 16.85
CA ILE A 328 12.15 10.90 16.68
C ILE A 328 11.45 12.25 16.62
N SER A 329 10.31 12.33 15.95
CA SER A 329 9.50 13.55 15.83
C SER A 329 8.78 13.94 17.11
N MET A 330 8.47 12.99 18.01
CA MET A 330 7.85 13.26 19.30
C MET A 330 8.85 13.76 20.34
N ASN A 331 10.16 13.52 20.14
CA ASN A 331 11.19 14.06 21.01
C ASN A 331 11.49 15.51 20.66
N SER A 332 11.41 16.39 21.65
CA SER A 332 11.59 17.85 21.51
C SER A 332 12.96 18.25 20.93
N ASN A 333 13.95 17.36 21.00
CA ASN A 333 15.31 17.57 20.49
C ASN A 333 15.55 16.90 19.14
N GLU A 334 14.53 16.30 18.50
CA GLU A 334 14.62 15.51 17.26
C GLU A 334 15.68 14.40 17.33
N CYS A 335 16.05 13.97 18.54
CA CYS A 335 17.11 13.00 18.82
C CYS A 335 16.58 11.91 19.76
N ILE A 336 16.91 10.65 19.49
CA ILE A 336 16.63 9.54 20.41
C ILE A 336 17.88 8.72 20.68
N PRO A 337 18.14 8.35 21.95
CA PRO A 337 19.09 7.29 22.29
C PRO A 337 18.69 5.93 21.68
N ILE A 338 19.67 5.21 21.13
CA ILE A 338 19.48 3.85 20.61
C ILE A 338 18.95 2.90 21.69
N ASP A 339 19.28 3.14 22.96
CA ASP A 339 18.83 2.31 24.08
C ASP A 339 17.33 2.44 24.36
N THR A 340 16.74 3.62 24.10
CA THR A 340 15.28 3.83 24.17
C THR A 340 14.56 3.09 23.05
N LEU A 341 15.17 3.02 21.85
CA LEU A 341 14.65 2.23 20.73
C LEU A 341 14.74 0.72 21.00
N LYS A 342 15.80 0.25 21.66
CA LYS A 342 15.93 -1.16 22.07
C LYS A 342 14.93 -1.58 23.15
N GLN A 343 14.44 -0.63 23.95
CA GLN A 343 13.37 -0.89 24.93
C GLN A 343 11.99 -1.02 24.27
N GLU A 344 11.68 -0.16 23.28
CA GLU A 344 10.43 -0.27 22.49
C GLU A 344 10.46 -1.45 21.50
N PHE A 345 11.65 -1.81 21.00
CA PHE A 345 11.85 -2.92 20.07
C PHE A 345 12.91 -3.89 20.63
N PRO A 346 12.50 -4.83 21.50
CA PRO A 346 13.42 -5.78 22.10
C PRO A 346 14.09 -6.66 21.03
N PRO A 347 15.39 -7.03 21.20
CA PRO A 347 16.13 -7.84 20.23
C PRO A 347 15.49 -9.20 19.91
N ILE A 348 14.68 -9.73 20.83
CA ILE A 348 13.92 -10.98 20.67
C ILE A 348 12.88 -10.87 19.54
N THR A 349 12.40 -9.65 19.27
CA THR A 349 11.38 -9.34 18.25
C THR A 349 11.97 -8.79 16.95
N GLU A 350 13.30 -8.81 16.80
CA GLU A 350 14.01 -8.30 15.61
C GLU A 350 13.56 -9.00 14.32
N LYS A 351 13.21 -10.29 14.39
CA LYS A 351 12.63 -11.05 13.26
C LYS A 351 11.29 -10.51 12.75
N ARG A 352 10.59 -9.71 13.56
CA ARG A 352 9.27 -9.13 13.26
C ARG A 352 9.36 -7.66 12.90
N HIS A 353 10.29 -6.93 13.52
CA HIS A 353 10.40 -5.48 13.38
C HIS A 353 11.55 -5.03 12.47
N HIS A 354 12.58 -5.85 12.27
CA HIS A 354 13.74 -5.54 11.43
C HIS A 354 14.35 -4.16 11.73
N LEU A 355 14.46 -3.78 13.00
CA LEU A 355 14.83 -2.44 13.43
C LEU A 355 16.19 -2.01 12.88
N SER A 356 17.18 -2.91 12.93
CA SER A 356 18.53 -2.68 12.42
C SER A 356 18.53 -2.36 10.93
N ASP A 357 17.78 -3.12 10.13
CA ASP A 357 17.68 -2.93 8.68
C ASP A 357 16.92 -1.65 8.34
N VAL A 358 15.87 -1.33 9.10
CA VAL A 358 15.09 -0.09 8.97
C VAL A 358 15.95 1.14 9.27
N VAL A 359 16.67 1.14 10.39
CA VAL A 359 17.55 2.27 10.76
C VAL A 359 18.61 2.50 9.69
N GLN A 360 19.19 1.43 9.15
CA GLN A 360 20.17 1.58 8.08
C GLN A 360 19.60 2.03 6.75
N LEU A 361 18.38 1.61 6.42
CA LEU A 361 17.69 2.07 5.23
C LEU A 361 17.38 3.57 5.34
N LEU A 362 16.95 4.03 6.52
CA LEU A 362 16.69 5.46 6.78
C LEU A 362 17.98 6.30 6.79
N ILE A 363 19.10 5.74 7.24
CA ILE A 363 20.43 6.38 7.13
C ILE A 363 20.88 6.44 5.66
N LYS A 364 20.76 5.34 4.89
CA LYS A 364 21.10 5.33 3.45
C LYS A 364 20.26 6.31 2.64
N ALA A 365 19.02 6.54 3.06
CA ALA A 365 18.11 7.50 2.45
C ALA A 365 18.36 8.96 2.89
N ASN A 366 19.38 9.21 3.75
CA ASN A 366 19.65 10.52 4.37
C ASN A 366 18.43 11.13 5.07
N ILE A 367 17.58 10.30 5.68
CA ILE A 367 16.44 10.76 6.48
C ILE A 367 16.86 10.90 7.95
N ILE A 368 17.78 10.04 8.39
CA ILE A 368 18.27 9.99 9.78
C ILE A 368 19.80 9.99 9.77
N GLU A 369 20.40 10.71 10.69
CA GLU A 369 21.83 10.74 10.97
C GLU A 369 22.15 10.05 12.31
N LEU A 370 23.26 9.32 12.34
CA LEU A 370 23.77 8.65 13.53
C LEU A 370 24.92 9.46 14.13
N ASN A 371 24.69 10.13 15.26
CA ASN A 371 25.71 10.83 16.03
C ASN A 371 26.02 10.00 17.29
N GLY A 372 26.94 9.04 17.17
CA GLY A 372 27.27 8.11 18.27
C GLY A 372 26.08 7.22 18.63
N ASN A 373 25.61 7.31 19.89
CA ASN A 373 24.44 6.55 20.38
C ASN A 373 23.10 7.27 20.18
N LEU A 374 23.08 8.38 19.44
CA LEU A 374 21.89 9.20 19.20
C LEU A 374 21.50 9.16 17.71
N LEU A 375 20.24 8.87 17.44
CA LEU A 375 19.62 8.96 16.12
C LEU A 375 18.90 10.30 16.01
N ARG A 376 19.22 11.09 14.98
CA ARG A 376 18.63 12.41 14.73
C ARG A 376 18.04 12.50 13.32
N LEU A 377 16.94 13.23 13.11
CA LEU A 377 16.50 13.58 11.74
C LEU A 377 17.58 14.40 11.03
N SER A 378 17.93 14.00 9.80
CA SER A 378 18.91 14.74 8.98
C SER A 378 18.33 16.11 8.63
N LYS A 379 19.04 17.18 9.00
CA LYS A 379 18.71 18.54 8.58
C LYS A 379 19.48 18.83 7.30
N LYS A 380 18.77 18.86 6.17
CA LYS A 380 19.30 19.44 4.94
C LYS A 380 19.45 20.96 5.04
#